data_AF-A0A4P6XAV9-F1
#
_entry.id   AF-A0A4P6XAV9-F1
#
_cell.length_a   1.000
_cell.length_b   1.000
_cell.length_c   1.000
_cell.angle_alpha   90.00
_cell.angle_beta   90.00
_cell.angle_gamma   90.00
#
_symmetry.space_group_name_H-M   'P 1'
#
loop_
_entity.id
_entity.type
_entity.pdbx_description
1 polymer ?
#
loop_
_entity_poly.entity_id
_entity_poly.type
_entity_poly.pdbx_seq_one_letter_code
_entity_poly.pdbx_strand_id
1 'polypeptide(L)'
;MSRIGRLKIKAQLYCGDELAMGPGKADLLDAIAREGSISGAGRAMGMSYRRSWLLVDSMNRCFVERLVETVAGGGAGRGASLTPTGVAVLAAYRTLEAALAESAGSGAMAELDALLRAVPLPPVRDDS
;
A
#
# COMPACT_ATOMS: atom_id res chain seq x y z
N MET A 1 6.30 1.15 -0.93
CA MET A 1 6.96 0.06 -0.18
C MET A 1 8.27 0.56 0.39
N SER A 2 8.50 0.48 1.71
CA SER A 2 9.75 0.93 2.33
C SER A 2 10.64 -0.26 2.71
N ARG A 3 11.88 -0.27 2.21
CA ARG A 3 12.95 -1.17 2.65
C ARG A 3 13.97 -0.31 3.37
N ILE A 4 14.34 -0.71 4.59
CA ILE A 4 15.25 0.05 5.46
C ILE A 4 16.49 -0.83 5.61
N GLY A 5 17.51 -0.56 4.80
CA GLY A 5 18.67 -1.46 4.69
C GLY A 5 18.27 -2.89 4.31
N ARG A 6 18.50 -3.87 5.19
CA ARG A 6 18.11 -5.28 5.01
C ARG A 6 16.70 -5.60 5.53
N LEU A 7 16.03 -4.67 6.21
CA LEU A 7 14.70 -4.88 6.78
C LEU A 7 13.60 -4.48 5.80
N LYS A 8 12.54 -5.30 5.77
CA LYS A 8 11.30 -5.01 5.05
C LYS A 8 10.14 -5.00 6.03
N ILE A 9 9.51 -3.84 6.22
CA ILE A 9 8.29 -3.68 7.02
C ILE A 9 7.10 -3.49 6.09
N LYS A 10 5.97 -4.11 6.44
CA LYS A 10 4.68 -3.88 5.80
C LYS A 10 3.65 -3.51 6.86
N ALA A 11 3.23 -2.25 6.87
CA ALA A 11 2.08 -1.83 7.67
C ALA A 11 0.79 -2.31 6.99
N GLN A 12 -0.04 -3.06 7.71
CA GLN A 12 -1.31 -3.57 7.20
C GLN A 12 -2.39 -3.31 8.26
N LEU A 13 -3.45 -2.60 7.86
CA LEU A 13 -4.60 -2.31 8.71
C LEU A 13 -5.76 -3.20 8.31
N TYR A 14 -6.41 -3.80 9.30
CA TYR A 14 -7.54 -4.70 9.12
C TYR A 14 -8.83 -4.06 9.65
N CYS A 15 -9.95 -4.36 8.98
CA CYS A 15 -11.32 -4.10 9.43
C CYS A 15 -12.01 -5.46 9.55
N GLY A 16 -12.10 -5.98 10.77
CA GLY A 16 -12.38 -7.41 10.98
C GLY A 16 -11.30 -8.27 10.32
N ASP A 17 -11.71 -9.21 9.47
CA ASP A 17 -10.79 -10.07 8.71
C ASP A 17 -10.39 -9.50 7.34
N GLU A 18 -10.96 -8.36 6.94
CA GLU A 18 -10.63 -7.74 5.65
C GLU A 18 -9.44 -6.78 5.79
N LEU A 19 -8.45 -6.92 4.91
CA LEU A 19 -7.33 -5.99 4.80
C LEU A 19 -7.82 -4.62 4.30
N ALA A 20 -8.14 -3.72 5.22
CA ALA A 20 -8.64 -2.38 4.92
C ALA A 20 -7.62 -1.51 4.18
N MET A 21 -6.36 -1.52 4.61
CA MET A 21 -5.31 -0.67 4.06
C MET A 21 -3.93 -1.34 4.16
N GLY A 22 -3.06 -1.01 3.23
CA GLY A 22 -1.67 -1.46 3.18
C GLY A 22 -0.96 -0.79 2.00
N PRO A 23 0.33 -1.09 1.74
CA PRO A 23 1.14 -0.30 0.82
C PRO A 23 0.54 -0.27 -0.60
N GLY A 24 0.07 -1.42 -1.10
CA GLY A 24 -0.53 -1.50 -2.44
C GLY A 24 -1.88 -0.80 -2.57
N LYS A 25 -2.64 -0.66 -1.48
CA LYS A 25 -3.90 0.09 -1.47
C LYS A 25 -3.63 1.60 -1.39
N ALA A 26 -2.63 2.01 -0.60
CA ALA A 26 -2.14 3.39 -0.58
C ALA A 26 -1.59 3.84 -1.94
N ASP A 27 -0.75 3.01 -2.57
CA ASP A 27 -0.20 3.28 -3.91
C ASP A 27 -1.33 3.40 -4.97
N LEU A 28 -2.42 2.65 -4.80
CA LEU A 28 -3.60 2.76 -5.67
C LEU A 28 -4.37 4.06 -5.46
N LEU A 29 -4.52 4.55 -4.23
CA LEU A 29 -5.14 5.86 -3.97
C LEU A 29 -4.31 6.99 -4.56
N ASP A 30 -2.98 6.96 -4.41
CA ASP A 30 -2.06 7.92 -5.06
C ASP A 30 -2.20 7.89 -6.58
N ALA A 31 -2.26 6.70 -7.18
CA ALA A 31 -2.46 6.55 -8.61
C ALA A 31 -3.84 7.06 -9.06
N ILE A 32 -4.90 6.85 -8.29
CA ILE A 32 -6.22 7.41 -8.62
C ILE A 32 -6.19 8.95 -8.58
N ALA A 33 -5.55 9.54 -7.56
CA ALA A 33 -5.40 10.99 -7.45
C ALA A 33 -4.65 11.58 -8.66
N ARG A 34 -3.64 10.88 -9.18
CA ARG A 34 -2.86 11.31 -10.35
C ARG A 34 -3.56 11.08 -11.68
N GLU A 35 -4.12 9.89 -11.88
CA GLU A 35 -4.67 9.45 -13.17
C GLU A 35 -6.14 9.83 -13.37
N GLY A 36 -6.83 10.27 -12.31
CA GLY A 36 -8.24 10.66 -12.34
C GLY A 36 -9.21 9.52 -12.67
N SER A 37 -8.78 8.26 -12.64
CA SER A 37 -9.64 7.11 -12.91
C SER A 37 -9.08 5.80 -12.32
N ILE A 38 -9.97 4.88 -11.93
CA ILE A 38 -9.59 3.54 -11.45
C ILE A 38 -8.88 2.74 -12.56
N SER A 39 -9.34 2.88 -13.81
CA SER A 39 -8.73 2.16 -14.93
C SER A 39 -7.35 2.71 -15.31
N GLY A 40 -7.16 4.04 -15.25
CA GLY A 40 -5.86 4.68 -15.42
C GLY A 40 -4.87 4.26 -14.34
N ALA A 41 -5.29 4.35 -13.07
CA ALA A 41 -4.50 3.89 -11.94
C ALA A 41 -4.11 2.42 -12.06
N GLY A 42 -5.05 1.56 -12.46
CA GLY A 42 -4.79 0.14 -12.69
C GLY A 42 -3.73 -0.10 -13.75
N ARG A 43 -3.82 0.57 -14.91
CA ARG A 43 -2.80 0.48 -15.97
C ARG A 43 -1.44 0.98 -15.50
N ALA A 44 -1.38 2.12 -14.81
CA ALA A 44 -0.15 2.68 -14.28
C ALA A 44 0.56 1.75 -13.28
N MET A 45 -0.20 0.91 -12.57
CA MET A 45 0.33 -0.07 -11.62
C MET A 45 0.46 -1.49 -12.19
N GLY A 46 0.22 -1.70 -13.49
CA GLY A 46 0.29 -3.03 -14.11
C GLY A 46 -0.76 -4.03 -13.59
N MET A 47 -1.91 -3.55 -13.11
CA MET A 47 -3.01 -4.38 -12.61
C MET A 47 -4.25 -4.32 -13.51
N SER A 48 -5.03 -5.40 -13.53
CA SER A 48 -6.30 -5.43 -14.25
C SER A 48 -7.32 -4.49 -13.60
N TYR A 49 -8.24 -3.96 -14.41
CA TYR A 49 -9.34 -3.13 -13.92
C TYR A 49 -10.12 -3.81 -12.80
N ARG A 50 -10.44 -5.10 -12.95
CA ARG A 50 -11.14 -5.90 -11.92
C ARG A 50 -10.39 -5.90 -10.60
N ARG A 51 -9.06 -6.05 -10.64
CA ARG A 51 -8.23 -6.02 -9.42
C ARG A 51 -8.23 -4.63 -8.77
N SER A 52 -8.07 -3.56 -9.54
CA SER A 52 -8.14 -2.18 -9.03
C SER A 52 -9.49 -1.90 -8.38
N TRP A 53 -10.59 -2.30 -9.05
CA TRP A 53 -11.93 -2.10 -8.54
C TRP A 53 -12.18 -2.85 -7.23
N LEU A 54 -11.76 -4.12 -7.12
CA LEU A 54 -11.89 -4.90 -5.87
C LEU A 54 -11.13 -4.27 -4.70
N LEU A 55 -9.95 -3.69 -4.96
CA LEU A 55 -9.18 -2.99 -3.93
C LEU A 55 -9.87 -1.71 -3.48
N VAL A 56 -10.43 -0.94 -4.42
CA VAL A 56 -11.23 0.26 -4.12
C VAL A 56 -12.49 -0.08 -3.34
N ASP A 57 -13.22 -1.10 -3.77
CA ASP A 57 -14.44 -1.57 -3.12
C ASP A 57 -14.16 -2.02 -1.68
N SER A 58 -13.10 -2.81 -1.48
CA SER A 58 -12.60 -3.20 -0.16
C SER A 58 -12.35 -1.98 0.74
N MET A 59 -11.59 -0.98 0.26
CA MET A 59 -11.37 0.27 1.01
C MET A 59 -12.67 1.01 1.33
N ASN A 60 -13.55 1.19 0.36
CA ASN A 60 -14.79 1.94 0.55
C ASN A 60 -15.76 1.30 1.55
N ARG A 61 -15.65 -0.01 1.81
CA ARG A 61 -16.46 -0.73 2.81
C ARG A 61 -15.79 -0.79 4.20
N CYS A 62 -14.47 -0.64 4.27
CA CYS A 62 -13.73 -0.76 5.53
C CYS A 62 -13.63 0.55 6.33
N PHE A 63 -13.92 1.70 5.72
CA PHE A 63 -13.85 3.01 6.37
C PHE A 63 -15.24 3.61 6.56
N VAL A 64 -15.34 4.53 7.53
CA VAL A 64 -16.60 5.19 7.90
C VAL A 64 -17.25 5.96 6.75
N GLU A 65 -16.45 6.41 5.79
CA GLU A 65 -16.88 6.99 4.54
C GLU A 65 -16.08 6.37 3.39
N ARG A 66 -16.64 6.47 2.17
CA ARG A 66 -15.95 6.04 0.95
C ARG A 66 -14.66 6.84 0.81
N LEU A 67 -13.56 6.16 0.48
CA LEU A 67 -12.28 6.81 0.17
C LEU A 67 -12.21 7.27 -1.30
N VAL A 68 -12.93 6.57 -2.19
CA VAL A 68 -12.96 6.86 -3.63
C VAL A 68 -14.40 7.02 -4.09
N GLU A 69 -14.66 8.12 -4.79
CA GLU A 69 -15.91 8.38 -5.49
C GLU A 69 -15.74 8.25 -7.01
N THR A 70 -16.82 7.91 -7.70
CA THR A 70 -16.86 7.77 -9.15
C THR A 70 -17.96 8.65 -9.72
N VAL A 71 -17.64 9.50 -10.68
CA VAL A 71 -18.63 10.34 -11.35
C VAL A 71 -19.19 9.60 -12.57
N ALA A 72 -20.49 9.34 -12.57
CA ALA A 72 -21.19 8.75 -13.71
C ALA A 72 -21.61 9.83 -14.73
N GLY A 73 -21.31 9.62 -16.02
CA GLY A 73 -21.77 10.48 -17.12
C GLY A 73 -20.67 10.82 -18.15
N GLY A 74 -20.99 10.71 -19.44
CA GLY A 74 -20.04 10.77 -20.58
C GLY A 74 -19.37 12.13 -20.87
N GLY A 75 -19.38 13.09 -19.95
CA GLY A 75 -18.77 14.42 -20.12
C GLY A 75 -17.30 14.51 -19.71
N ALA A 76 -16.74 15.73 -19.75
CA ALA A 76 -15.34 16.05 -19.40
C ALA A 76 -14.95 15.84 -17.92
N GLY A 77 -15.86 15.32 -17.09
CA GLY A 77 -15.65 14.98 -15.67
C GLY A 77 -15.74 13.47 -15.36
N ARG A 78 -15.65 12.61 -16.37
CA ARG A 78 -15.64 11.14 -16.21
C ARG A 78 -14.40 10.68 -15.44
N GLY A 79 -14.56 9.90 -14.38
CA GLY A 79 -13.41 9.40 -13.65
C GLY A 79 -13.68 8.91 -12.23
N ALA A 80 -12.60 8.82 -11.47
CA ALA A 80 -12.62 8.54 -10.05
C ALA A 80 -11.64 9.48 -9.34
N SER A 81 -12.04 9.98 -8.18
CA SER A 81 -11.27 10.87 -7.33
C SER A 81 -11.27 10.37 -5.90
N LEU A 82 -10.27 10.82 -5.14
CA LEU A 82 -10.31 10.64 -3.69
C LEU A 82 -11.35 11.59 -3.09
N THR A 83 -12.15 11.08 -2.17
CA THR A 83 -12.97 11.92 -1.31
C THR A 83 -12.08 12.66 -0.31
N PRO A 84 -12.58 13.69 0.41
CA PRO A 84 -11.83 14.30 1.51
C PRO A 84 -11.33 13.28 2.54
N THR A 85 -12.17 12.30 2.90
CA THR A 85 -11.81 11.18 3.78
C THR A 85 -10.73 10.30 3.15
N GLY A 86 -10.80 10.03 1.84
CA GLY A 86 -9.76 9.31 1.10
C GLY A 86 -8.38 9.98 1.17
N VAL A 87 -8.34 11.30 1.00
CA VAL A 87 -7.11 12.10 1.12
C VAL A 87 -6.56 12.03 2.54
N ALA A 88 -7.41 12.21 3.55
CA ALA A 88 -7.02 12.17 4.96
C ALA A 88 -6.46 10.79 5.37
N VAL A 89 -7.13 9.71 4.98
CA VAL A 89 -6.68 8.33 5.26
C VAL A 89 -5.35 8.02 4.58
N LEU A 90 -5.19 8.41 3.32
CA LEU A 90 -3.93 8.23 2.59
C LEU A 90 -2.78 8.96 3.28
N ALA A 91 -2.97 10.24 3.63
CA ALA A 91 -1.96 11.03 4.33
C ALA A 91 -1.59 10.38 5.68
N ALA A 92 -2.58 10.02 6.50
CA ALA A 92 -2.34 9.38 7.80
C ALA A 92 -1.59 8.05 7.67
N TYR A 93 -1.92 7.23 6.66
CA TYR A 93 -1.22 5.98 6.40
C TYR A 93 0.24 6.22 5.97
N ARG A 94 0.51 7.22 5.14
CA ARG A 94 1.89 7.59 4.75
C ARG A 94 2.71 8.09 5.94
N THR A 95 2.11 8.88 6.83
CA THR A 95 2.75 9.28 8.10
C THR A 95 3.08 8.08 8.97
N LEU A 96 2.17 7.10 9.09
CA LEU A 96 2.43 5.87 9.82
C LEU A 96 3.59 5.06 9.20
N GLU A 97 3.62 4.93 7.87
CA GLU A 97 4.73 4.24 7.19
C GLU A 97 6.08 4.92 7.46
N ALA A 98 6.12 6.25 7.48
CA ALA A 98 7.33 7.01 7.79
C ALA A 98 7.79 6.80 9.25
N ALA A 99 6.86 6.88 10.21
CA ALA A 99 7.16 6.71 11.63
C ALA A 99 7.66 5.29 11.95
N LEU A 100 7.05 4.26 11.34
CA LEU A 100 7.52 2.88 11.46
C LEU A 100 8.93 2.72 10.87
N ALA A 101 9.22 3.42 9.77
CA ALA A 101 10.53 3.35 9.15
C ALA A 101 11.62 4.00 10.00
N GLU A 102 11.32 5.15 10.61
CA GLU A 102 12.21 5.82 11.53
C GLU A 102 12.49 4.97 12.78
N SER A 103 11.44 4.41 13.40
CA SER A 103 11.56 3.56 14.58
C SER A 103 12.41 2.31 14.30
N ALA A 104 12.27 1.72 13.12
CA ALA A 104 13.07 0.57 12.71
C ALA A 104 14.55 0.90 12.48
N GLY A 105 14.91 2.17 12.24
CA GLY A 105 16.30 2.63 12.19
C GLY A 105 16.98 2.70 13.55
N SER A 106 16.27 2.46 14.66
CA SER A 106 16.83 2.47 16.02
C SER A 106 17.78 1.28 16.27
N GLY A 107 18.60 1.38 17.32
CA GLY A 107 19.83 0.59 17.52
C GLY A 107 19.74 -0.93 17.34
N ALA A 108 18.58 -1.56 17.58
CA ALA A 108 18.39 -3.00 17.39
C ALA A 108 18.68 -3.47 15.96
N MET A 109 18.37 -2.65 14.93
CA MET A 109 18.66 -3.03 13.56
C MET A 109 20.16 -3.00 13.24
N ALA A 110 20.94 -2.14 13.89
CA ALA A 110 22.40 -2.11 13.73
C ALA A 110 23.05 -3.39 14.31
N GLU A 111 22.56 -3.85 15.46
CA GLU A 111 23.00 -5.11 16.08
C GLU A 111 22.70 -6.31 15.16
N LEU A 112 21.48 -6.38 14.62
CA LEU A 112 21.10 -7.45 13.68
C LEU A 112 21.91 -7.38 12.38
N ASP A 113 22.15 -6.18 11.83
CA ASP A 113 22.91 -6.01 10.59
C ASP A 113 24.36 -6.49 10.73
N ALA A 114 24.99 -6.24 11.89
CA ALA A 114 26.33 -6.71 12.22
C ALA A 114 26.41 -8.26 12.29
N LEU A 115 25.32 -8.93 12.64
CA LEU A 115 25.23 -10.39 12.73
C LEU A 115 24.78 -11.07 11.41
N LEU A 116 24.18 -10.31 10.48
CA LEU A 116 23.70 -10.84 9.20
C LEU A 116 24.84 -10.99 8.18
N ARG A 117 24.93 -12.18 7.58
CA ARG A 117 25.81 -12.42 6.43
C ARG A 117 25.39 -11.58 5.22
N ALA A 118 26.36 -11.18 4.41
CA ALA A 118 26.11 -10.51 3.13
C ALA A 118 25.45 -11.46 2.10
N VAL A 119 25.82 -12.74 2.15
CA VAL A 119 25.31 -13.80 1.26
C VAL A 119 24.97 -15.02 2.12
N PRO A 120 23.81 -15.69 1.90
CA PRO A 120 23.47 -16.91 2.61
C PRO A 120 24.44 -18.05 2.24
N LEU A 121 24.72 -18.93 3.20
CA LEU A 121 25.40 -20.19 2.90
C LEU A 121 24.51 -21.05 1.99
N PRO A 122 25.09 -21.93 1.15
CA PRO A 122 24.30 -22.89 0.41
C PRO A 122 23.48 -23.76 1.39
N PRO A 123 22.28 -24.21 0.98
CA PRO A 123 21.50 -25.15 1.80
C PRO A 123 22.34 -26.40 2.06
N VAL A 124 22.30 -26.91 3.29
CA VAL A 124 22.90 -28.21 3.61
C VAL A 124 22.16 -29.24 2.77
N ARG A 125 22.89 -29.98 1.93
CA ARG A 125 22.34 -31.14 1.24
C ARG A 125 22.10 -32.20 2.30
N ASP A 126 20.88 -32.73 2.36
CA ASP A 126 20.59 -33.90 3.16
C ASP A 126 20.96 -35.11 2.30
N ASP A 127 22.19 -35.57 2.42
CA ASP A 127 22.68 -36.84 1.89
C ASP A 127 22.37 -37.95 2.91
N SER A 128 21.07 -38.21 3.09
CA SER A 128 20.53 -39.41 3.72
C SER A 128 19.89 -40.37 2.71
#